data_AF-A0A6J5TXI2-F1
#
_entry.id   AF-A0A6J5TXI2-F1
#
_cell.length_a   1.000
_cell.length_b   1.000
_cell.length_c   1.000
_cell.angle_alpha   90.00
_cell.angle_beta   90.00
_cell.angle_gamma   90.00
#
_symmetry.space_group_name_H-M   'P 1'
#
loop_
_entity.id
_entity.type
_entity.pdbx_description
1 polymer ?
#
loop_
_entity_poly.entity_id
_entity_poly.type
_entity_poly.pdbx_seq_one_letter_code
_entity_poly.pdbx_strand_id
1 'polypeptide(L)'
;MWDESLVPSINYSGEGCLALPKLNLQFLTLHDYLLRNFNLFRLESTYEIREDIQEAVPHLLSYINNEGETAFRGWSRMAVPIKQFRISEVKQPNIGEVKPAAVTAEVTFSVSSYKAQIRSEWNALKEHDVLFLLSIRPSFEPLSAEEDGKASVPQRLGLQYVRGCEIIEIRDEEGTLMNDFTGRIKRDEWKPPKGELRTVTVALDTAQYHMDVSNIAAKGSEDVYGTFNILMRRKPKENNFKAILESIRDLMNEYCIVPDWLHNIFLGYGPYPQDQPKKNSVRFTPTQVGAIISGIQPGLTMVVGPPGTGKTDTAVQILNVLYHNCPSQRTLIITHSNQALNDLFEKIMQRDVPARYLLRLGQGEQELATDLDFSRQGRVNAMLVRRLELLSEVERLARSLQLPEDVGYTCETAGYFWLLHVYSRWEQFLAACVDNKDKPSFVKDRFPFKEFFSNTLKPVFIGESFEKDMRAAKGCFRHLKTMFQELEECRAFELLKSTADRANYLMTKQQR
;
A
#
# COMPACT_ATOMS: atom_id res chain seq x y z
N MET A 1 4.15 -30.50 -2.05
CA MET A 1 2.79 -30.08 -2.45
C MET A 1 1.75 -31.17 -2.16
N TRP A 2 1.94 -32.42 -2.60
CA TRP A 2 1.04 -33.55 -2.31
C TRP A 2 1.46 -34.39 -1.09
N ASP A 3 2.29 -33.84 -0.20
CA ASP A 3 2.63 -34.49 1.06
C ASP A 3 1.54 -34.16 2.10
N GLU A 4 0.69 -35.14 2.40
CA GLU A 4 -0.47 -34.96 3.30
C GLU A 4 -0.08 -34.72 4.76
N SER A 5 1.17 -35.02 5.14
CA SER A 5 1.67 -34.73 6.50
C SER A 5 1.94 -33.23 6.74
N LEU A 6 2.16 -32.48 5.65
CA LEU A 6 2.46 -31.05 5.64
C LEU A 6 1.32 -30.22 5.04
N VAL A 7 0.61 -30.76 4.04
CA VAL A 7 -0.51 -30.11 3.33
C VAL A 7 -1.71 -31.06 3.35
N PRO A 8 -2.47 -31.09 4.46
CA PRO A 8 -3.59 -32.00 4.62
C PRO A 8 -4.74 -31.68 3.66
N SER A 9 -5.56 -32.68 3.34
CA SER A 9 -6.81 -32.47 2.59
C SER A 9 -7.93 -31.96 3.52
N ILE A 10 -9.01 -31.41 2.96
CA ILE A 10 -10.23 -31.05 3.70
C ILE A 10 -10.80 -32.23 4.50
N ASN A 11 -10.55 -33.47 4.05
CA ASN A 11 -11.06 -34.69 4.68
C ASN A 11 -10.20 -35.18 5.86
N TYR A 12 -9.25 -34.37 6.34
CA TYR A 12 -8.42 -34.73 7.48
C TYR A 12 -9.26 -34.88 8.77
N SER A 13 -9.28 -36.09 9.34
CA SER A 13 -10.13 -36.44 10.48
C SER A 13 -9.68 -35.84 11.82
N GLY A 14 -8.46 -35.32 11.91
CA GLY A 14 -7.88 -34.84 13.17
C GLY A 14 -7.25 -35.92 14.06
N GLU A 15 -7.32 -37.20 13.65
CA GLU A 15 -6.82 -38.32 14.47
C GLU A 15 -5.29 -38.47 14.44
N GLY A 16 -4.63 -37.96 13.39
CA GLY A 16 -3.17 -37.93 13.27
C GLY A 16 -2.53 -36.68 13.90
N CYS A 17 -1.20 -36.66 13.97
CA CYS A 17 -0.46 -35.42 14.17
C CYS A 17 0.08 -34.92 12.83
N LEU A 18 -0.03 -33.61 12.57
CA LEU A 18 0.56 -32.97 11.40
C LEU A 18 1.85 -32.23 11.79
N ALA A 19 2.80 -32.15 10.86
CA ALA A 19 4.03 -31.38 11.03
C ALA A 19 3.80 -29.88 10.80
N LEU A 20 2.79 -29.33 11.49
CA LEU A 20 2.36 -27.94 11.39
C LEU A 20 2.70 -27.15 12.66
N PRO A 21 3.20 -25.91 12.53
CA PRO A 21 3.30 -25.01 13.67
C PRO A 21 1.92 -24.77 14.30
N LYS A 22 1.86 -24.71 15.64
CA LYS A 22 0.62 -24.38 16.35
C LYS A 22 0.64 -22.90 16.74
N LEU A 23 -0.44 -22.19 16.42
CA LEU A 23 -0.73 -20.88 16.96
C LEU A 23 -1.44 -21.06 18.31
N ASN A 24 -0.80 -20.59 19.37
CA ASN A 24 -1.36 -20.56 20.72
C ASN A 24 -1.12 -19.15 21.29
N LEU A 25 -1.45 -18.93 22.58
CA LEU A 25 -1.32 -17.63 23.23
C LEU A 25 0.14 -17.19 23.47
N GLN A 26 1.10 -18.11 23.38
CA GLN A 26 2.51 -17.84 23.71
C GLN A 26 3.45 -18.31 22.60
N PHE A 27 4.49 -17.51 22.36
CA PHE A 27 5.58 -17.75 21.41
C PHE A 27 6.90 -17.43 22.12
N LEU A 28 7.99 -18.10 21.72
CA LEU A 28 9.28 -17.96 22.40
C LEU A 28 9.92 -16.59 22.16
N THR A 29 9.76 -16.05 20.95
CA THR A 29 10.27 -14.74 20.51
C THR A 29 9.38 -14.17 19.41
N LEU A 30 9.55 -12.88 19.07
CA LEU A 30 8.92 -12.30 17.87
C LEU A 30 9.31 -13.08 16.61
N HIS A 31 10.56 -13.53 16.52
CA HIS A 31 11.03 -14.37 15.42
C HIS A 31 10.30 -15.72 15.36
N ASP A 32 10.06 -16.38 16.50
CA ASP A 32 9.25 -17.61 16.57
C ASP A 32 7.82 -17.36 16.09
N TYR A 33 7.17 -16.30 16.57
CA TYR A 33 5.83 -15.92 16.11
C TYR A 33 5.77 -15.70 14.60
N LEU A 34 6.67 -14.89 14.04
CA LEU A 34 6.72 -14.59 12.61
C LEU A 34 7.01 -15.83 11.79
N LEU A 35 7.95 -16.69 12.22
CA LEU A 35 8.29 -17.93 11.53
C LEU A 35 7.13 -18.94 11.51
N ARG A 36 6.35 -19.05 12.60
CA ARG A 36 5.16 -19.92 12.64
C ARG A 36 4.07 -19.41 11.69
N ASN A 37 3.79 -18.11 11.69
CA ASN A 37 2.83 -17.50 10.77
C ASN A 37 3.28 -17.64 9.32
N PHE A 38 4.57 -17.40 9.04
CA PHE A 38 5.18 -17.60 7.72
C PHE A 38 4.95 -19.04 7.23
N ASN A 39 5.27 -20.04 8.05
CA ASN A 39 5.13 -21.44 7.66
C ASN A 39 3.67 -21.86 7.45
N LEU A 40 2.76 -21.44 8.34
CA LEU A 40 1.34 -21.76 8.22
C LEU A 40 0.73 -21.13 6.97
N PHE A 41 0.99 -19.84 6.75
CA PHE A 41 0.51 -19.12 5.58
C PHE A 41 1.07 -19.73 4.29
N ARG A 42 2.36 -20.10 4.27
CA ARG A 42 2.98 -20.80 3.15
C ARG A 42 2.27 -22.13 2.84
N LEU A 43 1.93 -22.92 3.87
CA LEU A 43 1.30 -24.23 3.69
C LEU A 43 -0.17 -24.14 3.27
N GLU A 44 -0.92 -23.18 3.82
CA GLU A 44 -2.29 -22.90 3.40
C GLU A 44 -2.34 -22.40 1.95
N SER A 45 -1.48 -21.46 1.58
CA SER A 45 -1.33 -21.05 0.17
C SER A 45 -0.91 -22.21 -0.74
N THR A 46 -0.08 -23.15 -0.24
CA THR A 46 0.31 -24.36 -1.01
C THR A 46 -0.88 -25.28 -1.26
N TYR A 47 -1.81 -25.39 -0.31
CA TYR A 47 -3.05 -26.13 -0.48
C TYR A 47 -3.91 -25.53 -1.60
N GLU A 48 -4.10 -24.21 -1.61
CA GLU A 48 -4.87 -23.55 -2.67
C GLU A 48 -4.23 -23.74 -4.05
N ILE A 49 -2.90 -23.59 -4.14
CA ILE A 49 -2.18 -23.80 -5.41
C ILE A 49 -2.35 -25.26 -5.89
N ARG A 50 -2.36 -26.22 -4.96
CA ARG A 50 -2.64 -27.63 -5.29
C ARG A 50 -4.04 -27.79 -5.89
N GLU A 51 -5.07 -27.19 -5.30
CA GLU A 51 -6.44 -27.22 -5.83
C GLU A 51 -6.52 -26.59 -7.23
N ASP A 52 -5.89 -25.43 -7.43
CA ASP A 52 -5.85 -24.76 -8.74
C ASP A 52 -5.20 -25.63 -9.83
N ILE A 53 -4.13 -26.37 -9.50
CA ILE A 53 -3.49 -27.31 -10.44
C ILE A 53 -4.44 -28.48 -10.76
N GLN A 54 -5.10 -29.05 -9.74
CA GLN A 54 -6.03 -30.17 -9.91
C GLN A 54 -7.27 -29.77 -10.72
N GLU A 55 -7.70 -28.50 -10.63
CA GLU A 55 -8.77 -27.97 -11.47
C GLU A 55 -8.29 -27.70 -12.90
N ALA A 56 -7.14 -27.05 -13.07
CA ALA A 56 -6.71 -26.55 -14.38
C ALA A 56 -6.16 -27.63 -15.32
N VAL A 57 -5.40 -28.61 -14.79
CA VAL A 57 -4.66 -29.59 -15.60
C VAL A 57 -5.56 -30.58 -16.35
N PRO A 58 -6.60 -31.18 -15.76
CA PRO A 58 -7.46 -32.15 -16.46
C PRO A 58 -8.09 -31.61 -17.74
N HIS A 59 -8.38 -30.30 -17.78
CA HIS A 59 -8.97 -29.65 -18.95
C HIS A 59 -8.03 -29.54 -20.17
N LEU A 60 -6.72 -29.67 -19.97
CA LEU A 60 -5.73 -29.63 -21.05
C LEU A 60 -5.72 -30.93 -21.88
N LEU A 61 -6.24 -32.04 -21.32
CA LEU A 61 -6.32 -33.35 -21.97
C LEU A 61 -4.97 -33.76 -22.59
N SER A 62 -3.93 -33.88 -21.78
CA SER A 62 -2.60 -34.31 -22.23
C SER A 62 -2.62 -35.72 -22.82
N TYR A 63 -1.89 -35.95 -23.90
CA TYR A 63 -1.70 -37.25 -24.53
C TYR A 63 -0.29 -37.34 -25.13
N ILE A 64 0.14 -38.55 -25.49
CA ILE A 64 1.40 -38.76 -26.21
C ILE A 64 1.08 -38.77 -27.72
N ASN A 65 1.75 -37.91 -28.48
CA ASN A 65 1.57 -37.83 -29.92
C ASN A 65 2.29 -39.00 -30.65
N ASN A 66 2.16 -39.06 -31.98
CA ASN A 66 2.79 -40.12 -32.77
C ASN A 66 4.33 -40.09 -32.76
N GLU A 67 4.92 -38.97 -32.33
CA GLU A 67 6.37 -38.77 -32.21
C GLU A 67 6.89 -39.12 -30.81
N GLY A 68 6.01 -39.54 -29.89
CA GLY A 68 6.37 -39.86 -28.52
C GLY A 68 6.45 -38.64 -27.59
N GLU A 69 6.07 -37.46 -28.06
CA GLU A 69 6.10 -36.22 -27.30
C GLU A 69 4.77 -35.93 -26.61
N THR A 70 4.82 -35.17 -25.51
CA THR A 70 3.60 -34.75 -24.81
C THR A 70 2.90 -33.64 -25.59
N ALA A 71 1.64 -33.88 -25.96
CA ALA A 71 0.78 -32.91 -26.64
C ALA A 71 -0.52 -32.68 -25.88
N PHE A 72 -1.21 -31.59 -26.20
CA PHE A 72 -2.45 -31.16 -25.53
C PHE A 72 -3.54 -30.93 -26.57
N ARG A 73 -4.73 -31.49 -26.35
CA ARG A 73 -5.90 -31.32 -27.24
C ARG A 73 -7.02 -30.49 -26.61
N GLY A 74 -6.99 -30.36 -25.29
CA GLY A 74 -7.96 -29.58 -24.52
C GLY A 74 -7.50 -28.14 -24.32
N TRP A 75 -8.28 -27.39 -23.54
CA TRP A 75 -7.98 -26.01 -23.20
C TRP A 75 -8.38 -25.75 -21.76
N SER A 76 -7.57 -24.97 -21.04
CA SER A 76 -7.86 -24.51 -19.69
C SER A 76 -7.88 -22.99 -19.66
N ARG A 77 -8.84 -22.40 -18.94
CA ARG A 77 -8.89 -20.94 -18.76
C ARG A 77 -7.68 -20.39 -18.01
N MET A 78 -7.12 -21.21 -17.11
CA MET A 78 -6.06 -20.83 -16.17
C MET A 78 -4.68 -21.39 -16.53
N ALA A 79 -4.60 -22.31 -17.49
CA ALA A 79 -3.33 -22.90 -17.93
C ALA A 79 -3.22 -22.93 -19.45
N VAL A 80 -2.02 -22.64 -19.97
CA VAL A 80 -1.69 -22.56 -21.40
C VAL A 80 -0.43 -23.37 -21.73
N PRO A 81 -0.38 -24.09 -22.86
CA PRO A 81 0.85 -24.74 -23.32
C PRO A 81 1.97 -23.75 -23.63
N ILE A 82 3.17 -24.05 -23.14
CA ILE A 82 4.39 -23.31 -23.41
C ILE A 82 4.88 -23.69 -24.80
N LYS A 83 5.14 -22.69 -25.65
CA LYS A 83 5.82 -22.88 -26.93
C LYS A 83 7.34 -22.93 -26.77
N GLN A 84 7.87 -22.08 -25.90
CA GLN A 84 9.30 -22.01 -25.63
C GLN A 84 9.56 -21.56 -24.21
N PHE A 85 10.53 -22.19 -23.55
CA PHE A 85 11.08 -21.76 -22.27
C PHE A 85 12.59 -21.69 -22.37
N ARG A 86 13.19 -20.63 -21.83
CA ARG A 86 14.65 -20.48 -21.78
C ARG A 86 15.07 -19.65 -20.58
N ILE A 87 16.11 -20.08 -19.87
CA ILE A 87 16.79 -19.24 -18.88
C ILE A 87 17.60 -18.17 -19.62
N SER A 88 17.33 -16.90 -19.34
CA SER A 88 17.97 -15.76 -20.02
C SER A 88 19.20 -15.26 -19.29
N GLU A 89 19.14 -15.10 -17.96
CA GLU A 89 20.26 -14.62 -17.15
C GLU A 89 20.35 -15.35 -15.80
N VAL A 90 21.58 -15.66 -15.37
CA VAL A 90 21.89 -16.12 -14.02
C VAL A 90 22.98 -15.21 -13.46
N LYS A 91 22.64 -14.38 -12.48
CA LYS A 91 23.60 -13.46 -11.85
C LYS A 91 24.46 -14.16 -10.82
N GLN A 92 25.68 -13.66 -10.63
CA GLN A 92 26.58 -14.15 -9.59
C GLN A 92 25.95 -13.97 -8.19
N PRO A 93 26.23 -14.88 -7.22
CA PRO A 93 25.82 -14.73 -5.83
C PRO A 93 26.32 -13.42 -5.20
N ASN A 94 25.55 -12.87 -4.26
CA ASN A 94 26.04 -11.79 -3.42
C ASN A 94 27.12 -12.29 -2.46
N ILE A 95 27.94 -11.39 -1.95
CA ILE A 95 28.99 -11.72 -0.98
C ILE A 95 28.35 -12.35 0.26
N GLY A 96 28.74 -13.58 0.59
CA GLY A 96 28.22 -14.35 1.72
C GLY A 96 27.02 -15.26 1.40
N GLU A 97 26.45 -15.15 0.19
CA GLU A 97 25.38 -16.04 -0.28
C GLU A 97 25.94 -17.13 -1.21
N VAL A 98 25.33 -18.32 -1.18
CA VAL A 98 25.71 -19.45 -2.05
C VAL A 98 24.80 -19.52 -3.29
N LYS A 99 23.57 -19.01 -3.18
CA LYS A 99 22.59 -18.94 -4.26
C LYS A 99 22.85 -17.73 -5.17
N PRO A 100 22.48 -17.77 -6.46
CA PRO A 100 22.62 -16.62 -7.35
C PRO A 100 21.79 -15.42 -6.86
N ALA A 101 22.25 -14.20 -7.16
CA ALA A 101 21.53 -12.99 -6.77
C ALA A 101 20.20 -12.81 -7.53
N ALA A 102 20.14 -13.27 -8.78
CA ALA A 102 18.92 -13.27 -9.60
C ALA A 102 18.99 -14.37 -10.66
N VAL A 103 17.82 -14.91 -11.01
CA VAL A 103 17.65 -15.85 -12.13
C VAL A 103 16.44 -15.39 -12.93
N THR A 104 16.63 -15.14 -14.22
CA THR A 104 15.57 -14.71 -15.13
C THR A 104 15.38 -15.72 -16.26
N ALA A 105 14.15 -15.85 -16.73
CA ALA A 105 13.78 -16.73 -17.82
C ALA A 105 12.75 -16.08 -18.73
N GLU A 106 12.70 -16.52 -19.98
CA GLU A 106 11.69 -16.13 -20.96
C GLU A 106 10.76 -17.32 -21.22
N VAL A 107 9.46 -17.04 -21.20
CA VAL A 107 8.40 -18.01 -21.47
C VAL A 107 7.53 -17.47 -22.59
N THR A 108 7.45 -18.21 -23.70
CA THR A 108 6.63 -17.85 -24.86
C THR A 108 5.41 -18.77 -24.94
N PHE A 109 4.22 -18.20 -25.08
CA PHE A 109 2.97 -18.94 -25.26
C PHE A 109 2.05 -18.26 -26.28
N SER A 110 1.05 -19.00 -26.75
CA SER A 110 0.07 -18.53 -27.73
C SER A 110 -1.31 -18.43 -27.10
N VAL A 111 -1.99 -17.30 -27.32
CA VAL A 111 -3.40 -17.12 -26.88
C VAL A 111 -4.41 -17.36 -28.00
N SER A 112 -3.95 -17.80 -29.17
CA SER A 112 -4.74 -18.05 -30.37
C SER A 112 -5.91 -19.03 -30.15
N SER A 113 -5.74 -20.04 -29.31
CA SER A 113 -6.76 -21.06 -29.03
C SER A 113 -7.90 -20.56 -28.14
N TYR A 114 -7.76 -19.40 -27.50
CA TYR A 114 -8.75 -18.90 -26.53
C TYR A 114 -9.77 -17.94 -27.14
N LYS A 115 -10.96 -17.89 -26.52
CA LYS A 115 -11.99 -16.87 -26.81
C LYS A 115 -11.53 -15.48 -26.36
N ALA A 116 -12.07 -14.43 -26.98
CA ALA A 116 -11.69 -13.04 -26.72
C ALA A 116 -11.68 -12.64 -25.22
N GLN A 117 -12.67 -13.12 -24.44
CA GLN A 117 -12.73 -12.87 -22.99
C GLN A 117 -11.51 -13.45 -22.26
N ILE A 118 -11.16 -14.71 -22.54
CA ILE A 118 -10.02 -15.40 -21.91
C ILE A 118 -8.70 -14.78 -22.40
N ARG A 119 -8.61 -14.41 -23.69
CA ARG A 119 -7.46 -13.66 -24.22
C ARG A 119 -7.26 -12.35 -23.45
N SER A 120 -8.34 -11.62 -23.17
CA SER A 120 -8.29 -10.38 -22.38
C SER A 120 -7.77 -10.64 -20.95
N GLU A 121 -8.18 -11.74 -20.31
CA GLU A 121 -7.67 -12.11 -18.99
C GLU A 121 -6.18 -12.43 -18.98
N TRP A 122 -5.67 -13.17 -19.98
CA TRP A 122 -4.23 -13.41 -20.13
C TRP A 122 -3.45 -12.14 -20.47
N ASN A 123 -4.05 -11.25 -21.26
CA ASN A 123 -3.49 -9.92 -21.53
C ASN A 123 -3.57 -8.97 -20.33
N ALA A 124 -4.30 -9.31 -19.28
CA ALA A 124 -4.45 -8.49 -18.07
C ALA A 124 -3.43 -8.84 -16.98
N LEU A 125 -2.55 -9.83 -17.22
CA LEU A 125 -1.41 -10.14 -16.37
C LEU A 125 -0.49 -8.93 -16.21
N LYS A 126 0.08 -8.78 -15.01
CA LYS A 126 0.86 -7.61 -14.60
C LYS A 126 2.21 -8.00 -14.04
N GLU A 127 3.10 -7.02 -13.96
CA GLU A 127 4.30 -7.12 -13.15
C GLU A 127 3.94 -7.58 -11.72
N HIS A 128 4.79 -8.43 -11.16
CA HIS A 128 4.63 -9.08 -9.84
C HIS A 128 3.54 -10.16 -9.74
N ASP A 129 2.75 -10.41 -10.79
CA ASP A 129 1.86 -11.57 -10.78
C ASP A 129 2.70 -12.87 -10.71
N VAL A 130 2.32 -13.77 -9.81
CA VAL A 130 2.97 -15.08 -9.68
C VAL A 130 2.32 -16.08 -10.64
N LEU A 131 3.14 -16.75 -11.44
CA LEU A 131 2.76 -17.82 -12.35
C LEU A 131 3.43 -19.14 -11.92
N PHE A 132 2.94 -20.26 -12.45
CA PHE A 132 3.47 -21.59 -12.18
C PHE A 132 3.85 -22.30 -13.48
N LEU A 133 5.09 -22.77 -13.54
CA LEU A 133 5.65 -23.60 -14.58
C LEU A 133 5.44 -25.06 -14.22
N LEU A 134 4.74 -25.80 -15.08
CA LEU A 134 4.41 -27.21 -14.86
C LEU A 134 5.07 -28.07 -15.95
N SER A 135 5.54 -29.24 -15.53
CA SER A 135 6.02 -30.29 -16.42
C SER A 135 5.08 -31.48 -16.34
N ILE A 136 4.32 -31.70 -17.41
CA ILE A 136 3.35 -32.79 -17.51
C ILE A 136 3.87 -33.84 -18.48
N ARG A 137 3.88 -35.11 -18.07
CA ARG A 137 4.16 -36.27 -18.90
C ARG A 137 3.06 -37.32 -18.65
N PRO A 138 2.08 -37.45 -19.56
CA PRO A 138 1.05 -38.48 -19.43
C PRO A 138 1.66 -39.87 -19.51
N SER A 139 1.03 -40.86 -18.87
CA SER A 139 1.46 -42.26 -18.99
C SER A 139 1.19 -42.79 -20.40
N PHE A 140 2.08 -43.63 -20.91
CA PHE A 140 1.97 -44.24 -22.23
C PHE A 140 0.78 -45.21 -22.32
N GLU A 141 0.52 -45.94 -21.23
CA GLU A 141 -0.63 -46.82 -21.12
C GLU A 141 -1.67 -46.20 -20.17
N PRO A 142 -2.97 -46.28 -20.50
CA PRO A 142 -4.02 -45.93 -19.56
C PRO A 142 -3.96 -46.89 -18.37
N LEU A 143 -3.96 -46.34 -17.16
CA LEU A 143 -3.96 -47.12 -15.92
C LEU A 143 -5.13 -48.11 -15.95
N SER A 144 -4.89 -49.37 -15.56
CA SER A 144 -5.98 -50.32 -15.33
C SER A 144 -6.91 -49.81 -14.22
N ALA A 145 -8.16 -50.28 -14.15
CA ALA A 145 -9.12 -49.81 -13.15
C ALA A 145 -8.64 -50.01 -11.69
N GLU A 146 -7.80 -51.02 -11.44
CA GLU A 146 -7.17 -51.25 -10.13
C GLU A 146 -6.00 -50.29 -9.85
N GLU A 147 -5.21 -49.96 -10.87
CA GLU A 147 -4.09 -49.02 -10.76
C GLU A 147 -4.59 -47.57 -10.65
N ASP A 148 -5.64 -47.21 -11.38
CA ASP A 148 -6.24 -45.89 -11.31
C ASP A 148 -6.80 -45.61 -9.91
N GLY A 149 -7.41 -46.62 -9.26
CA GLY A 149 -7.87 -46.53 -7.88
C GLY A 149 -6.77 -46.29 -6.84
N LYS A 150 -5.53 -46.74 -7.11
CA LYS A 150 -4.36 -46.59 -6.22
C LYS A 150 -3.41 -45.45 -6.60
N ALA A 151 -3.54 -44.91 -7.82
CA ALA A 151 -2.67 -43.86 -8.32
C ALA A 151 -2.81 -42.57 -7.50
N SER A 152 -1.66 -41.98 -7.15
CA SER A 152 -1.63 -40.66 -6.54
C SER A 152 -2.12 -39.60 -7.54
N VAL A 153 -2.64 -38.48 -7.04
CA VAL A 153 -3.12 -37.40 -7.92
C VAL A 153 -2.06 -36.91 -8.90
N PRO A 154 -0.79 -36.66 -8.52
CA PRO A 154 0.25 -36.29 -9.49
C PRO A 154 0.45 -37.32 -10.60
N GLN A 155 0.37 -38.62 -10.28
CA GLN A 155 0.49 -39.70 -11.29
C GLN A 155 -0.68 -39.66 -12.27
N ARG A 156 -1.92 -39.49 -11.79
CA ARG A 156 -3.10 -39.37 -12.67
C ARG A 156 -3.03 -38.13 -13.58
N LEU A 157 -2.46 -37.04 -13.08
CA LEU A 157 -2.27 -35.81 -13.85
C LEU A 157 -1.02 -35.86 -14.75
N GLY A 158 -0.16 -36.88 -14.63
CA GLY A 158 1.15 -36.90 -15.27
C GLY A 158 2.10 -35.80 -14.78
N LEU A 159 1.83 -35.19 -13.64
CA LEU A 159 2.58 -34.02 -13.14
C LEU A 159 3.92 -34.45 -12.54
N GLN A 160 5.02 -33.97 -13.13
CA GLN A 160 6.40 -34.27 -12.70
C GLN A 160 6.97 -33.14 -11.84
N TYR A 161 6.90 -31.90 -12.34
CA TYR A 161 7.52 -30.74 -11.70
C TYR A 161 6.58 -29.54 -11.65
N VAL A 162 6.69 -28.76 -10.58
CA VAL A 162 6.03 -27.46 -10.39
C VAL A 162 7.08 -26.47 -9.92
N ARG A 163 7.18 -25.31 -10.58
CA ARG A 163 8.00 -24.18 -10.12
C ARG A 163 7.20 -22.88 -10.19
N GLY A 164 7.35 -22.04 -9.18
CA GLY A 164 6.79 -20.69 -9.21
C GLY A 164 7.74 -19.73 -9.94
N CYS A 165 7.16 -18.75 -10.62
CA CYS A 165 7.89 -17.64 -11.21
C CYS A 165 7.07 -16.34 -11.07
N GLU A 166 7.74 -15.20 -11.11
CA GLU A 166 7.11 -13.89 -10.98
C GLU A 166 7.31 -13.10 -12.27
N ILE A 167 6.26 -12.46 -12.77
CA ILE A 167 6.36 -11.64 -13.98
C ILE A 167 7.19 -10.38 -13.72
N ILE A 168 8.23 -10.20 -14.52
CA ILE A 168 9.00 -8.95 -14.61
C ILE A 168 8.37 -8.05 -15.68
N GLU A 169 8.19 -8.59 -16.89
CA GLU A 169 7.58 -7.87 -18.00
C GLU A 169 6.96 -8.83 -19.02
N ILE A 170 6.03 -8.32 -19.82
CA ILE A 170 5.33 -9.06 -20.87
C ILE A 170 5.50 -8.30 -22.18
N ARG A 171 5.77 -9.01 -23.27
CA ARG A 171 5.87 -8.46 -24.63
C ARG A 171 4.88 -9.15 -25.57
N ASP A 172 4.34 -8.38 -26.51
CA ASP A 172 3.51 -8.90 -27.59
C ASP A 172 4.34 -9.52 -28.73
N GLU A 173 3.68 -9.95 -29.81
CA GLU A 173 4.34 -10.62 -30.93
C GLU A 173 5.29 -9.71 -31.72
N GLU A 174 5.09 -8.39 -31.69
CA GLU A 174 6.00 -7.40 -32.30
C GLU A 174 7.13 -6.98 -31.33
N GLY A 175 7.16 -7.53 -30.11
CA GLY A 175 8.13 -7.18 -29.07
C GLY A 175 7.78 -5.90 -28.31
N THR A 176 6.56 -5.37 -28.48
CA THR A 176 6.08 -4.20 -27.74
C THR A 176 5.75 -4.60 -26.32
N LEU A 177 6.23 -3.81 -25.35
CA LEU A 177 6.02 -4.09 -23.93
C LEU A 177 4.56 -3.84 -23.56
N MET A 178 3.97 -4.82 -22.89
CA MET A 178 2.59 -4.83 -22.43
C MET A 178 2.54 -4.51 -20.94
N ASN A 179 1.55 -3.71 -20.54
CA ASN A 179 1.19 -3.46 -19.13
C ASN A 179 2.34 -2.95 -18.26
N ASP A 180 3.03 -1.92 -18.73
CA ASP A 180 4.06 -1.24 -17.93
C ASP A 180 3.45 -0.41 -16.78
N PHE A 181 3.78 -0.76 -15.54
CA PHE A 181 3.46 0.04 -14.35
C PHE A 181 4.65 0.86 -13.84
N THR A 182 5.84 0.70 -14.45
CA THR A 182 7.07 1.43 -14.12
C THR A 182 7.11 2.85 -14.69
N GLY A 183 6.13 3.20 -15.56
CA GLY A 183 5.97 4.52 -16.14
C GLY A 183 6.84 4.81 -17.38
N ARG A 184 7.47 3.79 -17.99
CA ARG A 184 8.15 3.87 -19.29
C ARG A 184 7.16 4.01 -20.44
N ILE A 185 5.93 3.51 -20.28
CA ILE A 185 4.81 3.74 -21.21
C ILE A 185 3.78 4.68 -20.56
N LYS A 186 3.47 5.81 -21.22
CA LYS A 186 2.38 6.70 -20.80
C LYS A 186 1.03 6.02 -21.08
N ARG A 187 0.04 6.17 -20.19
CA ARG A 187 -1.31 5.60 -20.39
C ARG A 187 -1.94 5.98 -21.74
N ASP A 188 -1.63 7.18 -22.24
CA ASP A 188 -2.14 7.69 -23.53
C ASP A 188 -1.49 7.01 -24.76
N GLU A 189 -0.37 6.30 -24.57
CA GLU A 189 0.38 5.57 -25.60
C GLU A 189 0.08 4.07 -25.58
N TRP A 190 -0.82 3.61 -24.69
CA TRP A 190 -1.19 2.20 -24.58
C TRP A 190 -1.92 1.75 -25.85
N LYS A 191 -1.31 0.79 -26.56
CA LYS A 191 -1.89 0.15 -27.74
C LYS A 191 -2.37 -1.24 -27.36
N PRO A 192 -3.48 -1.72 -27.96
CA PRO A 192 -3.88 -3.11 -27.79
C PRO A 192 -2.75 -4.03 -28.27
N PRO A 193 -2.48 -5.13 -27.56
CA PRO A 193 -1.37 -6.01 -27.89
C PRO A 193 -1.60 -6.65 -29.25
N LYS A 194 -0.55 -6.68 -30.07
CA LYS A 194 -0.62 -7.19 -31.42
C LYS A 194 -0.22 -8.66 -31.51
N GLY A 195 -0.80 -9.33 -32.50
CA GLY A 195 -0.56 -10.75 -32.71
C GLY A 195 -1.11 -11.65 -31.60
N GLU A 196 -0.79 -12.93 -31.69
CA GLU A 196 -1.32 -14.00 -30.85
C GLU A 196 -0.26 -14.61 -29.92
N LEU A 197 1.02 -14.26 -30.11
CA LEU A 197 2.12 -14.70 -29.26
C LEU A 197 2.39 -13.71 -28.12
N ARG A 198 2.72 -14.24 -26.95
CA ARG A 198 3.15 -13.48 -25.78
C ARG A 198 4.47 -14.05 -25.28
N THR A 199 5.42 -13.17 -25.01
CA THR A 199 6.71 -13.51 -24.41
C THR A 199 6.79 -12.85 -23.06
N VAL A 200 6.90 -13.64 -22.00
CA VAL A 200 6.94 -13.16 -20.62
C VAL A 200 8.32 -13.39 -20.06
N THR A 201 8.94 -12.31 -19.58
CA THR A 201 10.18 -12.39 -18.82
C THR A 201 9.80 -12.56 -17.35
N VAL A 202 10.30 -13.62 -16.73
CA VAL A 202 9.97 -14.01 -15.35
C VAL A 202 11.21 -14.11 -14.48
N ALA A 203 11.08 -13.74 -13.21
CA ALA A 203 12.04 -14.05 -12.16
C ALA A 203 11.74 -15.44 -11.58
N LEU A 204 12.78 -16.29 -11.48
CA LEU A 204 12.72 -17.59 -10.82
C LEU A 204 13.24 -17.49 -9.38
N ASP A 205 12.78 -18.37 -8.49
CA ASP A 205 13.31 -18.45 -7.13
C ASP A 205 14.78 -18.92 -7.17
N THR A 206 15.68 -18.08 -6.65
CA THR A 206 17.12 -18.30 -6.73
C THR A 206 17.60 -19.43 -5.83
N ALA A 207 16.95 -19.64 -4.68
CA ALA A 207 17.27 -20.73 -3.78
C ALA A 207 16.85 -22.07 -4.39
N GLN A 208 15.66 -22.12 -4.99
CA GLN A 208 15.14 -23.29 -5.71
C GLN A 208 16.02 -23.63 -6.91
N TYR A 209 16.42 -22.62 -7.70
CA TYR A 209 17.36 -22.80 -8.81
C TYR A 209 18.69 -23.40 -8.36
N HIS A 210 19.26 -22.86 -7.28
CA HIS A 210 20.50 -23.40 -6.73
C HIS A 210 20.37 -24.85 -6.27
N MET A 211 19.25 -25.22 -5.62
CA MET A 211 18.97 -26.59 -5.22
C MET A 211 18.82 -27.53 -6.41
N ASP A 212 18.11 -27.10 -7.46
CA ASP A 212 17.88 -27.90 -8.67
C ASP A 212 19.19 -28.17 -9.42
N VAL A 213 20.01 -27.14 -9.64
CA VAL A 213 21.34 -27.29 -10.27
C VAL A 213 22.28 -28.15 -9.42
N SER A 214 22.25 -27.99 -8.10
CA SER A 214 23.06 -28.81 -7.19
C SER A 214 22.65 -30.28 -7.23
N ASN A 215 21.35 -30.58 -7.33
CA ASN A 215 20.85 -31.95 -7.47
C ASN A 215 21.25 -32.56 -8.81
N ILE A 216 21.23 -31.79 -9.91
CA ILE A 216 21.72 -32.26 -11.22
C ILE A 216 23.19 -32.64 -11.12
N ALA A 217 24.02 -31.76 -10.55
CA ALA A 217 25.45 -32.00 -10.41
C ALA A 217 25.79 -33.19 -9.48
N ALA A 218 25.07 -33.34 -8.37
CA ALA A 218 25.36 -34.35 -7.36
C ALA A 218 24.73 -35.72 -7.63
N LYS A 219 23.53 -35.75 -8.22
CA LYS A 219 22.70 -36.97 -8.37
C LYS A 219 22.44 -37.34 -9.83
N GLY A 220 22.91 -36.55 -10.80
CA GLY A 220 22.63 -36.77 -12.22
C GLY A 220 21.15 -36.70 -12.56
N SER A 221 20.36 -35.93 -11.80
CA SER A 221 18.93 -35.74 -12.06
C SER A 221 18.70 -35.02 -13.39
N GLU A 222 17.53 -35.21 -13.99
CA GLU A 222 17.13 -34.51 -15.21
C GLU A 222 17.10 -32.99 -15.03
N ASP A 223 17.40 -32.25 -16.10
CA ASP A 223 17.28 -30.79 -16.11
C ASP A 223 15.81 -30.36 -16.12
N VAL A 224 15.29 -30.04 -14.94
CA VAL A 224 13.91 -29.58 -14.70
C VAL A 224 13.53 -28.42 -15.66
N TYR A 225 14.46 -27.51 -15.94
CA TYR A 225 14.18 -26.30 -16.72
C TYR A 225 13.95 -26.58 -18.21
N GLY A 226 14.46 -27.70 -18.73
CA GLY A 226 14.18 -28.17 -20.08
C GLY A 226 12.84 -28.89 -20.24
N THR A 227 12.12 -29.15 -19.14
CA THR A 227 10.93 -30.04 -19.15
C THR A 227 9.59 -29.33 -19.08
N PHE A 228 9.57 -28.02 -18.84
CA PHE A 228 8.33 -27.26 -18.70
C PHE A 228 7.56 -27.19 -20.01
N ASN A 229 6.27 -27.54 -19.93
CA ASN A 229 5.39 -27.54 -21.09
C ASN A 229 4.04 -26.86 -20.85
N ILE A 230 3.70 -26.50 -19.61
CA ILE A 230 2.49 -25.73 -19.27
C ILE A 230 2.85 -24.53 -18.37
N LEU A 231 2.22 -23.39 -18.65
CA LEU A 231 2.23 -22.20 -17.82
C LEU A 231 0.83 -22.01 -17.22
N MET A 232 0.74 -21.87 -15.90
CA MET A 232 -0.51 -21.67 -15.17
C MET A 232 -0.51 -20.33 -14.44
N ARG A 233 -1.63 -19.60 -14.52
CA ARG A 233 -1.90 -18.38 -13.74
C ARG A 233 -2.92 -18.66 -12.64
N ARG A 234 -2.98 -17.79 -11.64
CA ARG A 234 -4.02 -17.81 -10.58
C ARG A 234 -4.95 -16.60 -10.70
N LYS A 235 -6.03 -16.59 -9.92
CA LYS A 235 -6.89 -15.41 -9.78
C LYS A 235 -6.14 -14.32 -9.01
N PRO A 236 -6.08 -13.06 -9.49
CA PRO A 236 -5.27 -12.01 -8.85
C PRO A 236 -5.58 -11.75 -7.36
N LYS A 237 -6.85 -11.90 -6.95
CA LYS A 237 -7.26 -11.68 -5.54
C LYS A 237 -6.69 -12.71 -4.57
N GLU A 238 -6.40 -13.92 -5.06
CA GLU A 238 -5.90 -15.08 -4.30
C GLU A 238 -4.37 -15.24 -4.48
N ASN A 239 -3.73 -14.39 -5.31
CA ASN A 239 -2.34 -14.55 -5.74
C ASN A 239 -1.34 -13.63 -5.02
N ASN A 240 -1.62 -13.22 -3.78
CA ASN A 240 -0.79 -12.27 -3.02
C ASN A 240 0.20 -12.97 -2.06
N PHE A 241 0.25 -14.30 -2.07
CA PHE A 241 0.92 -15.05 -1.02
C PHE A 241 2.43 -14.78 -0.95
N LYS A 242 3.09 -14.66 -2.11
CA LYS A 242 4.53 -14.39 -2.18
C LYS A 242 4.89 -13.05 -1.53
N ALA A 243 4.17 -11.98 -1.88
CA ALA A 243 4.40 -10.65 -1.33
C ALA A 243 4.19 -10.59 0.20
N ILE A 244 3.20 -11.32 0.72
CA ILE A 244 2.98 -11.45 2.17
C ILE A 244 4.14 -12.18 2.84
N LEU A 245 4.59 -13.30 2.27
CA LEU A 245 5.71 -14.08 2.80
C LEU A 245 7.03 -13.27 2.77
N GLU A 246 7.27 -12.51 1.71
CA GLU A 246 8.43 -11.60 1.62
C GLU A 246 8.36 -10.51 2.68
N SER A 247 7.19 -9.88 2.87
CA SER A 247 7.00 -8.87 3.92
C SER A 247 7.27 -9.42 5.33
N ILE A 248 6.80 -10.63 5.62
CA ILE A 248 7.06 -11.29 6.92
C ILE A 248 8.56 -11.58 7.07
N ARG A 249 9.22 -12.06 6.01
CA ARG A 249 10.66 -12.33 6.01
C ARG A 249 11.48 -11.05 6.23
N ASP A 250 11.10 -9.95 5.60
CA ASP A 250 11.81 -8.68 5.71
C ASP A 250 11.63 -8.09 7.12
N LEU A 251 10.44 -8.22 7.70
CA LEU A 251 10.16 -7.81 9.08
C LEU A 251 10.94 -8.63 10.12
N MET A 252 11.27 -9.90 9.82
CA MET A 252 12.15 -10.73 10.66
C MET A 252 13.61 -10.24 10.67
N ASN A 253 14.01 -9.35 9.76
CA ASN A 253 15.38 -8.85 9.60
C ASN A 253 15.59 -7.41 10.10
N GLU A 254 14.54 -6.70 10.55
CA GLU A 254 14.63 -5.32 11.04
C GLU A 254 14.60 -5.20 12.58
N TYR A 255 15.44 -4.33 13.14
CA TYR A 255 15.41 -3.96 14.57
C TYR A 255 14.68 -2.62 14.74
N CYS A 256 13.53 -2.63 15.41
CA CYS A 256 12.73 -1.42 15.64
C CYS A 256 13.00 -0.83 17.04
N ILE A 257 13.38 0.45 17.10
CA ILE A 257 13.65 1.22 18.33
C ILE A 257 12.81 2.50 18.31
N VAL A 258 12.14 2.80 19.43
CA VAL A 258 11.29 4.00 19.62
C VAL A 258 11.87 4.88 20.73
N PRO A 259 12.06 6.21 20.53
CA PRO A 259 12.54 7.14 21.57
C PRO A 259 11.46 7.93 22.34
N ASP A 260 11.88 8.43 23.53
CA ASP A 260 11.09 8.76 24.73
C ASP A 260 10.70 10.25 24.99
N TRP A 261 10.57 11.13 23.99
CA TRP A 261 10.35 12.58 24.24
C TRP A 261 9.04 13.06 23.58
N LEU A 262 7.91 13.21 24.27
CA LEU A 262 7.55 14.16 25.33
C LEU A 262 7.89 15.63 25.01
N HIS A 263 6.89 16.48 24.75
CA HIS A 263 6.26 17.32 25.79
C HIS A 263 5.60 18.64 25.33
N ASN A 264 5.55 19.02 24.05
CA ASN A 264 4.96 20.33 23.69
C ASN A 264 4.08 20.23 22.45
N ILE A 265 2.78 20.55 22.57
CA ILE A 265 1.88 21.21 21.59
C ILE A 265 0.42 20.98 22.07
N PHE A 266 -0.09 21.84 22.95
CA PHE A 266 -1.43 21.65 23.54
C PHE A 266 -2.44 22.80 23.34
N LEU A 267 -2.19 23.85 22.55
CA LEU A 267 -3.07 25.03 22.61
C LEU A 267 -3.40 25.64 21.23
N GLY A 268 -4.37 25.03 20.54
CA GLY A 268 -4.93 25.46 19.26
C GLY A 268 -6.19 26.33 19.39
N TYR A 269 -6.11 27.58 18.90
CA TYR A 269 -7.26 28.43 18.59
C TYR A 269 -6.88 29.41 17.45
N GLY A 270 -7.77 29.61 16.47
CA GLY A 270 -7.66 30.60 15.39
C GLY A 270 -8.96 31.41 15.20
N PRO A 271 -8.94 32.51 14.41
CA PRO A 271 -10.01 33.50 14.32
C PRO A 271 -11.11 33.17 13.29
N TYR A 272 -10.87 32.26 12.34
CA TYR A 272 -11.88 31.92 11.32
C TYR A 272 -12.71 30.69 11.71
N PRO A 273 -13.96 30.54 11.20
CA PRO A 273 -14.79 29.35 11.44
C PRO A 273 -14.11 28.04 11.04
N GLN A 274 -13.34 28.05 9.94
CA GLN A 274 -12.52 26.90 9.50
C GLN A 274 -11.35 26.59 10.43
N ASP A 275 -10.94 27.53 11.29
CA ASP A 275 -9.92 27.30 12.32
C ASP A 275 -10.52 26.78 13.64
N GLN A 276 -11.85 26.59 13.71
CA GLN A 276 -12.51 26.00 14.86
C GLN A 276 -12.50 24.47 14.76
N PRO A 277 -11.96 23.77 15.77
CA PRO A 277 -11.85 22.32 15.72
C PRO A 277 -13.24 21.67 15.73
N LYS A 278 -13.49 20.74 14.81
CA LYS A 278 -14.71 19.92 14.83
C LYS A 278 -14.74 19.08 16.12
N LYS A 279 -15.69 19.36 17.01
CA LYS A 279 -15.80 18.69 18.31
C LYS A 279 -16.52 17.35 18.19
N ASN A 280 -16.12 16.40 19.02
CA ASN A 280 -16.84 15.15 19.14
C ASN A 280 -18.21 15.35 19.83
N SER A 281 -19.28 14.85 19.20
CA SER A 281 -20.66 14.84 19.70
C SER A 281 -21.04 13.54 20.43
N VAL A 282 -20.27 12.46 20.26
CA VAL A 282 -20.56 11.14 20.83
C VAL A 282 -20.20 11.11 22.32
N ARG A 283 -21.16 10.73 23.15
CA ARG A 283 -20.92 10.47 24.58
C ARG A 283 -20.46 9.02 24.78
N PHE A 284 -19.20 8.84 25.13
CA PHE A 284 -18.61 7.52 25.35
C PHE A 284 -19.00 6.96 26.72
N THR A 285 -19.21 5.64 26.78
CA THR A 285 -19.40 4.93 28.06
C THR A 285 -18.08 4.81 28.82
N PRO A 286 -18.09 4.55 30.14
CA PRO A 286 -16.86 4.34 30.91
C PRO A 286 -15.95 3.25 30.32
N THR A 287 -16.51 2.18 29.78
CA THR A 287 -15.75 1.10 29.12
C THR A 287 -15.07 1.58 27.83
N GLN A 288 -15.79 2.36 27.01
CA GLN A 288 -15.21 2.95 25.79
C GLN A 288 -14.13 3.98 26.14
N VAL A 289 -14.34 4.78 27.19
CA VAL A 289 -13.32 5.71 27.71
C VAL A 289 -12.07 4.95 28.16
N GLY A 290 -12.23 3.83 28.88
CA GLY A 290 -11.10 2.96 29.24
C GLY A 290 -10.35 2.42 28.02
N ALA A 291 -11.07 1.99 26.98
CA ALA A 291 -10.47 1.56 25.72
C ALA A 291 -9.73 2.72 25.00
N ILE A 292 -10.29 3.93 25.01
CA ILE A 292 -9.64 5.11 24.42
C ILE A 292 -8.37 5.47 25.17
N ILE A 293 -8.42 5.51 26.51
CA ILE A 293 -7.25 5.80 27.36
C ILE A 293 -6.16 4.76 27.13
N SER A 294 -6.52 3.48 27.04
CA SER A 294 -5.55 2.43 26.73
C SER A 294 -4.97 2.60 25.33
N GLY A 295 -5.79 2.88 24.31
CA GLY A 295 -5.36 2.97 22.91
C GLY A 295 -4.48 4.18 22.57
N ILE A 296 -4.45 5.20 23.42
CA ILE A 296 -3.55 6.36 23.26
C ILE A 296 -2.22 6.18 23.99
N GLN A 297 -2.10 5.15 24.83
CA GLN A 297 -0.86 4.80 25.52
C GLN A 297 -0.04 3.84 24.66
N PRO A 298 1.31 3.89 24.77
CA PRO A 298 2.16 2.88 24.15
C PRO A 298 1.81 1.49 24.66
N GLY A 299 1.69 0.51 23.77
CA GLY A 299 1.40 -0.88 24.11
C GLY A 299 0.35 -1.51 23.20
N LEU A 300 -0.16 -2.67 23.62
CA LEU A 300 -1.21 -3.39 22.91
C LEU A 300 -2.55 -3.16 23.60
N THR A 301 -3.50 -2.54 22.88
CA THR A 301 -4.88 -2.40 23.33
C THR A 301 -5.78 -3.31 22.53
N MET A 302 -6.41 -4.28 23.21
CA MET A 302 -7.40 -5.16 22.60
C MET A 302 -8.81 -4.76 23.04
N VAL A 303 -9.65 -4.39 22.08
CA VAL A 303 -11.04 -3.99 22.33
C VAL A 303 -11.98 -5.03 21.75
N VAL A 304 -12.65 -5.79 22.62
CA VAL A 304 -13.72 -6.72 22.22
C VAL A 304 -15.05 -6.00 22.30
N GLY A 305 -15.71 -5.84 21.15
CA GLY A 305 -17.01 -5.18 21.07
C GLY A 305 -18.02 -6.02 20.30
N PRO A 306 -19.16 -6.43 20.89
CA PRO A 306 -20.30 -6.99 20.16
C PRO A 306 -20.78 -6.09 19.01
N PRO A 307 -21.59 -6.60 18.06
CA PRO A 307 -22.22 -5.77 17.03
C PRO A 307 -22.97 -4.58 17.65
N GLY A 308 -22.84 -3.39 17.05
CA GLY A 308 -23.54 -2.17 17.50
C GLY A 308 -22.93 -1.45 18.71
N THR A 309 -21.84 -1.92 19.31
CA THR A 309 -21.24 -1.31 20.52
C THR A 309 -20.37 -0.06 20.30
N GLY A 310 -20.43 0.55 19.10
CA GLY A 310 -19.67 1.78 18.81
C GLY A 310 -18.16 1.59 18.68
N LYS A 311 -17.70 0.41 18.22
CA LYS A 311 -16.27 0.14 17.94
C LYS A 311 -15.65 1.19 17.04
N THR A 312 -16.35 1.55 15.96
CA THR A 312 -15.91 2.57 15.00
C THR A 312 -15.74 3.93 15.66
N ASP A 313 -16.69 4.36 16.50
CA ASP A 313 -16.59 5.65 17.21
C ASP A 313 -15.43 5.67 18.21
N THR A 314 -15.21 4.55 18.90
CA THR A 314 -14.10 4.38 19.84
C THR A 314 -12.75 4.46 19.11
N ALA A 315 -12.62 3.74 17.99
CA ALA A 315 -11.41 3.78 17.14
C ALA A 315 -11.15 5.18 16.59
N VAL A 316 -12.17 5.84 16.02
CA VAL A 316 -12.06 7.21 15.49
C VAL A 316 -11.64 8.20 16.58
N GLN A 317 -12.11 8.01 17.81
CA GLN A 317 -11.70 8.87 18.92
C GLN A 317 -10.24 8.63 19.32
N ILE A 318 -9.76 7.38 19.33
CA ILE A 318 -8.33 7.08 19.54
C ILE A 318 -7.49 7.77 18.47
N LEU A 319 -7.85 7.59 17.19
CA LEU A 319 -7.17 8.22 16.06
C LEU A 319 -7.15 9.73 16.16
N ASN A 320 -8.28 10.35 16.52
CA ASN A 320 -8.37 11.79 16.73
C ASN A 320 -7.45 12.26 17.86
N VAL A 321 -7.37 11.53 18.97
CA VAL A 321 -6.48 11.90 20.09
C VAL A 321 -5.01 11.71 19.69
N LEU A 322 -4.66 10.60 19.04
CA LEU A 322 -3.30 10.35 18.56
C LEU A 322 -2.83 11.42 17.56
N TYR A 323 -3.68 11.78 16.60
CA TYR A 323 -3.37 12.82 15.62
C TYR A 323 -3.02 14.17 16.28
N HIS A 324 -3.76 14.57 17.32
CA HIS A 324 -3.51 15.83 18.03
C HIS A 324 -2.32 15.78 18.99
N ASN A 325 -2.09 14.64 19.66
CA ASN A 325 -1.07 14.52 20.70
C ASN A 325 0.29 14.03 20.16
N CYS A 326 0.30 13.37 19.01
CA CYS A 326 1.47 12.76 18.39
C CYS A 326 1.63 13.24 16.94
N PRO A 327 1.79 14.56 16.67
CA PRO A 327 1.78 15.11 15.31
C PRO A 327 2.96 14.67 14.43
N SER A 328 4.01 14.07 15.02
CA SER A 328 5.15 13.48 14.32
C SER A 328 4.96 12.00 14.01
N GLN A 329 4.00 11.33 14.65
CA GLN A 329 3.69 9.92 14.42
C GLN A 329 2.73 9.76 13.25
N ARG A 330 2.71 8.56 12.69
CA ARG A 330 1.78 8.16 11.64
C ARG A 330 0.95 7.00 12.11
N THR A 331 -0.33 7.02 11.78
CA THR A 331 -1.25 5.96 12.16
C THR A 331 -1.64 5.12 10.94
N LEU A 332 -1.23 3.85 10.93
CA LEU A 332 -1.66 2.89 9.92
C LEU A 332 -2.96 2.22 10.35
N ILE A 333 -4.02 2.38 9.55
CA ILE A 333 -5.31 1.74 9.77
C ILE A 333 -5.42 0.54 8.82
N ILE A 334 -5.61 -0.65 9.38
CA ILE A 334 -5.79 -1.89 8.63
C ILE A 334 -7.16 -2.46 8.96
N THR A 335 -7.96 -2.74 7.94
CA THR A 335 -9.25 -3.41 8.06
C THR A 335 -9.31 -4.62 7.14
N HIS A 336 -10.13 -5.60 7.50
CA HIS A 336 -10.36 -6.76 6.63
C HIS A 336 -11.23 -6.40 5.40
N SER A 337 -12.13 -5.42 5.53
CA SER A 337 -13.04 -5.03 4.45
C SER A 337 -12.95 -3.54 4.11
N ASN A 338 -13.18 -3.22 2.83
CA ASN A 338 -13.31 -1.85 2.35
C ASN A 338 -14.45 -1.10 3.05
N GLN A 339 -15.57 -1.78 3.32
CA GLN A 339 -16.70 -1.16 4.01
C GLN A 339 -16.32 -0.66 5.41
N ALA A 340 -15.59 -1.46 6.19
CA ALA A 340 -15.13 -1.04 7.51
C ALA A 340 -14.17 0.16 7.43
N LEU A 341 -13.35 0.22 6.37
CA LEU A 341 -12.48 1.36 6.12
C LEU A 341 -13.29 2.61 5.77
N ASN A 342 -14.31 2.49 4.92
CA ASN A 342 -15.21 3.58 4.54
C ASN A 342 -15.87 4.20 5.79
N ASP A 343 -16.47 3.35 6.63
CA ASP A 343 -17.15 3.79 7.85
C ASP A 343 -16.21 4.52 8.83
N LEU A 344 -14.94 4.09 8.91
CA LEU A 344 -13.92 4.79 9.69
C LEU A 344 -13.57 6.14 9.06
N PHE A 345 -13.29 6.18 7.76
CA PHE A 345 -12.92 7.41 7.05
C PHE A 345 -14.00 8.49 7.15
N GLU A 346 -15.26 8.14 6.91
CA GLU A 346 -16.39 9.07 7.02
C GLU A 346 -16.48 9.69 8.41
N LYS A 347 -16.28 8.88 9.47
CA LYS A 347 -16.29 9.37 10.84
C LYS A 347 -15.05 10.19 11.19
N ILE A 348 -13.88 9.90 10.63
CA ILE A 348 -12.66 10.72 10.80
C ILE A 348 -12.86 12.10 10.18
N MET A 349 -13.51 12.19 9.02
CA MET A 349 -13.81 13.48 8.36
C MET A 349 -14.75 14.37 9.17
N GLN A 350 -15.54 13.79 10.06
CA GLN A 350 -16.37 14.52 11.02
C GLN A 350 -15.58 15.02 12.24
N ARG A 351 -14.30 14.62 12.39
CA ARG A 351 -13.38 15.07 13.46
C ARG A 351 -12.46 16.17 12.96
N ASP A 352 -11.71 16.74 13.89
CA ASP A 352 -10.72 17.79 13.62
C ASP A 352 -9.43 17.21 13.00
N VAL A 353 -9.58 16.45 11.93
CA VAL A 353 -8.47 15.88 11.17
C VAL A 353 -8.54 16.43 9.74
N PRO A 354 -7.60 17.30 9.32
CA PRO A 354 -7.55 17.83 7.97
C PRO A 354 -7.42 16.72 6.93
N ALA A 355 -8.26 16.76 5.89
CA ALA A 355 -8.30 15.77 4.82
C ALA A 355 -6.99 15.65 4.01
N ARG A 356 -6.05 16.58 4.16
CA ARG A 356 -4.71 16.53 3.54
C ARG A 356 -3.78 15.50 4.18
N TYR A 357 -4.03 15.14 5.44
CA TYR A 357 -3.27 14.13 6.18
C TYR A 357 -3.91 12.74 6.13
N LEU A 358 -4.97 12.58 5.33
CA LEU A 358 -5.63 11.30 5.12
C LEU A 358 -5.30 10.76 3.72
N LEU A 359 -4.90 9.49 3.65
CA LEU A 359 -4.67 8.76 2.41
C LEU A 359 -5.27 7.37 2.53
N ARG A 360 -6.02 6.98 1.50
CA ARG A 360 -6.50 5.61 1.35
C ARG A 360 -5.68 4.90 0.29
N LEU A 361 -5.28 3.66 0.59
CA LEU A 361 -4.58 2.79 -0.34
C LEU A 361 -5.45 1.56 -0.63
N GLY A 362 -5.69 1.25 -1.90
CA GLY A 362 -6.30 0.00 -2.33
C GLY A 362 -7.35 0.13 -3.44
N GLN A 363 -7.83 -1.01 -3.94
CA GLN A 363 -8.74 -1.05 -5.10
C GLN A 363 -10.12 -0.41 -4.85
N GLY A 364 -10.49 -0.18 -3.58
CA GLY A 364 -11.76 0.47 -3.20
C GLY A 364 -11.71 2.00 -3.11
N GLU A 365 -10.62 2.65 -3.54
CA GLU A 365 -10.44 4.12 -3.46
C GLU A 365 -11.60 4.93 -4.07
N GLN A 366 -12.31 4.38 -5.07
CA GLN A 366 -13.42 5.03 -5.78
C GLN A 366 -14.79 4.84 -5.11
N GLU A 367 -14.91 3.99 -4.08
CA GLU A 367 -16.18 3.63 -3.45
C GLU A 367 -16.53 4.52 -2.24
N LEU A 368 -15.72 5.54 -1.93
CA LEU A 368 -16.01 6.47 -0.84
C LEU A 368 -17.13 7.43 -1.26
N ALA A 369 -18.25 7.46 -0.53
CA ALA A 369 -19.39 8.34 -0.81
C ALA A 369 -19.13 9.78 -0.31
N THR A 370 -18.03 10.39 -0.76
CA THR A 370 -17.62 11.74 -0.34
C THR A 370 -17.22 12.59 -1.53
N ASP A 371 -17.44 13.90 -1.45
CA ASP A 371 -17.04 14.87 -2.49
C ASP A 371 -15.50 14.98 -2.65
N LEU A 372 -14.72 14.38 -1.74
CA LEU A 372 -13.27 14.39 -1.74
C LEU A 372 -12.69 13.05 -2.22
N ASP A 373 -11.75 13.11 -3.17
CA ASP A 373 -11.02 11.95 -3.65
C ASP A 373 -9.77 11.69 -2.79
N PHE A 374 -9.79 10.64 -1.96
CA PHE A 374 -8.70 10.23 -1.07
C PHE A 374 -7.72 9.22 -1.69
N SER A 375 -7.85 8.95 -3.00
CA SER A 375 -6.83 8.20 -3.76
C SER A 375 -5.51 8.96 -3.79
N ARG A 376 -4.43 8.26 -4.16
CA ARG A 376 -3.12 8.90 -4.40
C ARG A 376 -3.23 10.08 -5.36
N GLN A 377 -3.96 9.90 -6.47
CA GLN A 377 -4.15 10.95 -7.47
C GLN A 377 -5.01 12.10 -6.94
N GLY A 378 -6.11 11.78 -6.28
CA GLY A 378 -7.03 12.76 -5.71
C GLY A 378 -6.37 13.65 -4.68
N ARG A 379 -5.50 13.09 -3.82
CA ARG A 379 -4.73 13.87 -2.83
C ARG A 379 -3.67 14.75 -3.47
N VAL A 380 -2.98 14.29 -4.53
CA VAL A 380 -2.07 15.14 -5.30
C VAL A 380 -2.82 16.33 -5.91
N ASN A 381 -3.96 16.08 -6.56
CA ASN A 381 -4.76 17.14 -7.18
C ASN A 381 -5.28 18.15 -6.15
N ALA A 382 -5.79 17.67 -5.01
CA ALA A 382 -6.28 18.53 -3.93
C ALA A 382 -5.18 19.43 -3.36
N MET A 383 -3.96 18.90 -3.18
CA MET A 383 -2.81 19.69 -2.73
C MET A 383 -2.39 20.76 -3.75
N LEU A 384 -2.43 20.45 -5.05
CA LEU A 384 -2.10 21.42 -6.10
C LEU A 384 -3.11 22.57 -6.17
N VAL A 385 -4.40 22.29 -6.03
CA VAL A 385 -5.45 23.32 -5.96
C VAL A 385 -5.29 24.14 -4.70
N ARG A 386 -5.10 23.49 -3.55
CA ARG A 386 -4.92 24.16 -2.25
C ARG A 386 -3.70 25.07 -2.25
N ARG A 387 -2.60 24.67 -2.90
CA ARG A 387 -1.42 25.52 -3.09
C ARG A 387 -1.77 26.84 -3.78
N LEU A 388 -2.55 26.80 -4.86
CA LEU A 388 -2.95 28.02 -5.59
C LEU A 388 -3.81 28.94 -4.73
N GLU A 389 -4.74 28.38 -3.94
CA GLU A 389 -5.55 29.14 -2.98
C GLU A 389 -4.67 29.82 -1.92
N LEU A 390 -3.71 29.09 -1.34
CA LEU A 390 -2.83 29.63 -0.31
C LEU A 390 -1.90 30.72 -0.87
N LEU A 391 -1.39 30.58 -2.09
CA LEU A 391 -0.58 31.61 -2.75
C LEU A 391 -1.39 32.88 -3.02
N SER A 392 -2.66 32.75 -3.40
CA SER A 392 -3.58 33.89 -3.52
C SER A 392 -3.80 34.61 -2.18
N GLU A 393 -3.88 33.86 -1.07
CA GLU A 393 -3.93 34.47 0.27
C GLU A 393 -2.62 35.18 0.66
N VAL A 394 -1.46 34.67 0.23
CA VAL A 394 -0.17 35.36 0.42
C VAL A 394 -0.14 36.67 -0.36
N GLU A 395 -0.61 36.69 -1.62
CA GLU A 395 -0.77 37.93 -2.40
C GLU A 395 -1.68 38.92 -1.69
N ARG A 396 -2.81 38.45 -1.16
CA ARG A 396 -3.75 39.29 -0.39
C ARG A 396 -3.09 39.86 0.87
N LEU A 397 -2.29 39.06 1.58
CA LEU A 397 -1.52 39.51 2.73
C LEU A 397 -0.48 40.56 2.35
N ALA A 398 0.24 40.37 1.24
CA ALA A 398 1.20 41.33 0.73
C ALA A 398 0.56 42.69 0.39
N ARG A 399 -0.59 42.67 -0.29
CA ARG A 399 -1.39 43.88 -0.57
C ARG A 399 -1.83 44.60 0.71
N SER A 400 -2.27 43.85 1.72
CA SER A 400 -2.66 44.41 3.03
C SER A 400 -1.49 44.99 3.84
N LEU A 401 -0.26 44.63 3.47
CA LEU A 401 0.97 45.18 4.04
C LEU A 401 1.57 46.30 3.17
N GLN A 402 0.88 46.70 2.10
CA GLN A 402 1.26 47.75 1.16
C GLN A 402 2.63 47.50 0.50
N LEU A 403 2.91 46.23 0.16
CA LEU A 403 4.12 45.83 -0.55
C LEU A 403 3.91 45.88 -2.07
N PRO A 404 4.98 46.08 -2.89
CA PRO A 404 4.87 46.15 -4.35
C PRO A 404 4.33 44.85 -4.97
N GLU A 405 3.48 44.94 -6.00
CA GLU A 405 2.77 43.82 -6.62
C GLU A 405 3.58 43.02 -7.67
N ASP A 406 4.84 43.37 -7.91
CA ASP A 406 5.61 42.88 -9.08
C ASP A 406 6.16 41.44 -8.97
N VAL A 407 5.77 40.68 -7.93
CA VAL A 407 6.32 39.33 -7.68
C VAL A 407 5.19 38.32 -7.57
N GLY A 408 5.04 37.44 -8.56
CA GLY A 408 4.22 36.24 -8.43
C GLY A 408 4.81 35.33 -7.35
N TYR A 409 4.00 34.94 -6.36
CA TYR A 409 4.49 34.11 -5.25
C TYR A 409 4.59 32.63 -5.65
N THR A 410 5.71 32.00 -5.30
CA THR A 410 5.88 30.53 -5.25
C THR A 410 5.91 30.08 -3.80
N CYS A 411 5.87 28.77 -3.52
CA CYS A 411 6.06 28.26 -2.15
C CYS A 411 7.38 28.75 -1.56
N GLU A 412 8.44 28.83 -2.38
CA GLU A 412 9.74 29.34 -1.94
C GLU A 412 9.71 30.84 -1.59
N THR A 413 9.17 31.69 -2.48
CA THR A 413 9.12 33.13 -2.20
C THR A 413 8.15 33.48 -1.08
N ALA A 414 7.10 32.68 -0.89
CA ALA A 414 6.23 32.76 0.27
C ALA A 414 6.98 32.46 1.58
N GLY A 415 7.94 31.52 1.57
CA GLY A 415 8.82 31.26 2.71
C GLY A 415 9.69 32.46 3.09
N TYR A 416 10.30 33.14 2.10
CA TYR A 416 11.04 34.39 2.35
C TYR A 416 10.11 35.51 2.87
N PHE A 417 8.92 35.62 2.29
CA PHE A 417 7.90 36.57 2.73
C PHE A 417 7.47 36.35 4.19
N TRP A 418 7.27 35.09 4.59
CA TRP A 418 6.97 34.74 5.99
C TRP A 418 8.03 35.26 6.95
N LEU A 419 9.32 34.99 6.68
CA LEU A 419 10.40 35.40 7.56
C LEU A 419 10.59 36.93 7.59
N LEU A 420 10.69 37.55 6.41
CA LEU A 420 11.08 38.96 6.26
C LEU A 420 9.94 39.92 6.61
N HIS A 421 8.69 39.56 6.34
CA HIS A 421 7.56 40.47 6.42
C HIS A 421 6.52 40.10 7.46
N VAL A 422 6.25 38.81 7.68
CA VAL A 422 5.21 38.39 8.63
C VAL A 422 5.81 38.19 10.02
N TYR A 423 6.83 37.34 10.14
CA TYR A 423 7.45 36.99 11.42
C TYR A 423 8.11 38.20 12.08
N SER A 424 8.88 38.99 11.32
CA SER A 424 9.53 40.21 11.81
C SER A 424 8.54 41.22 12.43
N ARG A 425 7.41 41.49 11.76
CA ARG A 425 6.35 42.38 12.26
C ARG A 425 5.67 41.81 13.51
N TRP A 426 5.51 40.50 13.58
CA TRP A 426 4.95 39.84 14.75
C TRP A 426 5.88 39.94 15.97
N GLU A 427 7.19 39.76 15.80
CA GLU A 427 8.17 39.92 16.88
C GLU A 427 8.20 41.36 17.40
N GLN A 428 8.23 42.34 16.50
CA GLN A 428 8.15 43.76 16.86
C GLN A 428 6.87 44.08 17.65
N PHE A 429 5.74 43.53 17.22
CA PHE A 429 4.47 43.66 17.91
C PHE A 429 4.50 43.04 19.31
N LEU A 430 5.03 41.81 19.45
CA LEU A 430 5.15 41.15 20.74
C LEU A 430 6.06 41.92 21.71
N ALA A 431 7.19 42.43 21.23
CA ALA A 431 8.09 43.27 22.02
C ALA A 431 7.35 44.52 22.53
N ALA A 432 6.65 45.24 21.65
CA ALA A 432 5.87 46.42 22.01
C ALA A 432 4.74 46.10 23.02
N CYS A 433 4.17 44.89 22.97
CA CYS A 433 3.14 44.44 23.90
C CYS A 433 3.66 44.13 25.31
N VAL A 434 4.95 43.82 25.48
CA VAL A 434 5.53 43.56 26.81
C VAL A 434 5.44 44.80 27.70
N ASP A 435 5.71 45.97 27.13
CA ASP A 435 5.77 47.26 27.84
C ASP A 435 4.41 47.98 27.93
N ASN A 436 3.33 47.40 27.38
CA ASN A 436 2.02 48.07 27.25
C ASN A 436 0.84 47.17 27.68
N LYS A 437 1.06 46.22 28.60
CA LYS A 437 0.02 45.28 29.09
C LYS A 437 -1.14 45.97 29.81
N ASP A 438 -0.85 47.13 30.39
CA ASP A 438 -1.73 47.98 31.17
C ASP A 438 -2.71 48.81 30.30
N LYS A 439 -2.56 48.79 28.97
CA LYS A 439 -3.45 49.48 28.02
C LYS A 439 -4.41 48.49 27.34
N PRO A 440 -5.72 48.49 27.67
CA PRO A 440 -6.67 47.52 27.14
C PRO A 440 -6.82 47.50 25.61
N SER A 441 -6.76 48.66 24.95
CA SER A 441 -6.92 48.77 23.49
C SER A 441 -5.63 48.56 22.69
N PHE A 442 -4.47 48.47 23.35
CA PHE A 442 -3.17 48.50 22.67
C PHE A 442 -3.01 47.42 21.60
N VAL A 443 -3.48 46.21 21.90
CA VAL A 443 -3.45 45.07 20.96
C VAL A 443 -4.25 45.39 19.70
N LYS A 444 -5.48 45.91 19.85
CA LYS A 444 -6.37 46.28 18.73
C LYS A 444 -5.78 47.37 17.84
N ASP A 445 -5.05 48.31 18.43
CA ASP A 445 -4.53 49.48 17.75
C ASP A 445 -3.19 49.19 17.05
N ARG A 446 -2.34 48.33 17.63
CA ARG A 446 -1.00 48.02 17.11
C ARG A 446 -0.88 46.68 16.38
N PHE A 447 -1.95 45.88 16.28
CA PHE A 447 -1.90 44.60 15.59
C PHE A 447 -1.51 44.74 14.11
N PRO A 448 -0.41 44.11 13.64
CA PRO A 448 0.20 44.40 12.35
C PRO A 448 -0.57 43.85 11.13
N PHE A 449 -1.53 42.94 11.34
CA PHE A 449 -2.26 42.27 10.25
C PHE A 449 -3.74 42.66 10.20
N LYS A 450 -4.10 43.82 10.75
CA LYS A 450 -5.51 44.23 10.93
C LYS A 450 -6.30 44.27 9.62
N GLU A 451 -5.70 44.79 8.55
CA GLU A 451 -6.34 44.86 7.22
C GLU A 451 -6.56 43.47 6.62
N PHE A 452 -5.62 42.54 6.80
CA PHE A 452 -5.76 41.17 6.33
C PHE A 452 -6.96 40.44 6.95
N PHE A 453 -7.20 40.62 8.25
CA PHE A 453 -8.33 40.00 8.95
C PHE A 453 -9.62 40.83 8.91
N SER A 454 -9.70 41.88 8.09
CA SER A 454 -10.91 42.71 7.97
C SER A 454 -12.12 41.96 7.38
N ASN A 455 -11.87 40.85 6.69
CA ASN A 455 -12.89 40.00 6.06
C ASN A 455 -13.60 39.03 7.04
N THR A 456 -13.29 39.07 8.34
CA THR A 456 -13.95 38.22 9.33
C THR A 456 -15.37 38.68 9.63
N LEU A 457 -16.32 37.74 9.79
CA LEU A 457 -17.74 38.01 10.09
C LEU A 457 -17.99 38.81 11.39
N LYS A 458 -17.02 38.79 12.32
CA LYS A 458 -17.07 39.52 13.59
C LYS A 458 -15.76 40.29 13.78
N PRO A 459 -15.77 41.48 14.39
CA PRO A 459 -14.54 42.19 14.70
C PRO A 459 -13.64 41.32 15.59
N VAL A 460 -12.41 41.07 15.13
CA VAL A 460 -11.42 40.23 15.80
C VAL A 460 -11.08 40.75 17.20
N PHE A 461 -11.04 42.09 17.35
CA PHE A 461 -10.65 42.76 18.58
C PHE A 461 -11.75 43.69 19.07
N ILE A 462 -12.02 43.63 20.38
CA ILE A 462 -13.09 44.43 21.00
C ILE A 462 -12.48 45.70 21.63
N GLY A 463 -11.27 45.61 22.19
CA GLY A 463 -10.55 46.72 22.82
C GLY A 463 -10.80 46.90 24.32
N GLU A 464 -11.57 46.00 24.93
CA GLU A 464 -11.98 46.05 26.35
C GLU A 464 -10.97 45.38 27.29
N SER A 465 -10.20 44.40 26.79
CA SER A 465 -9.27 43.62 27.61
C SER A 465 -8.05 43.23 26.81
N PHE A 466 -6.88 43.67 27.28
CA PHE A 466 -5.58 43.33 26.69
C PHE A 466 -5.42 41.81 26.54
N GLU A 467 -5.77 41.03 27.57
CA GLU A 467 -5.60 39.57 27.54
C GLU A 467 -6.51 38.88 26.51
N LYS A 468 -7.76 39.34 26.40
CA LYS A 468 -8.74 38.77 25.46
C LYS A 468 -8.33 39.08 24.02
N ASP A 469 -7.95 40.32 23.74
CA ASP A 469 -7.48 40.73 22.44
C ASP A 469 -6.13 40.07 22.11
N MET A 470 -5.20 39.94 23.07
CA MET A 470 -3.93 39.24 22.88
C MET A 470 -4.15 37.74 22.53
N ARG A 471 -5.15 37.10 23.14
CA ARG A 471 -5.56 35.74 22.76
C ARG A 471 -6.07 35.67 21.32
N ALA A 472 -6.88 36.65 20.89
CA ALA A 472 -7.34 36.75 19.50
C ALA A 472 -6.17 36.99 18.53
N ALA A 473 -5.23 37.88 18.88
CA ALA A 473 -4.04 38.18 18.07
C ALA A 473 -3.15 36.95 17.89
N LYS A 474 -2.92 36.18 18.97
CA LYS A 474 -2.21 34.89 18.89
C LYS A 474 -2.95 33.89 18.00
N GLY A 475 -4.28 33.89 18.02
CA GLY A 475 -5.07 33.06 17.12
C GLY A 475 -4.89 33.45 15.66
N CYS A 476 -4.96 34.75 15.34
CA CYS A 476 -4.66 35.26 14.00
C CYS A 476 -3.26 34.86 13.53
N PHE A 477 -2.26 35.02 14.39
CA PHE A 477 -0.90 34.61 14.04
C PHE A 477 -0.76 33.10 13.82
N ARG A 478 -1.48 32.26 14.59
CA ARG A 478 -1.54 30.82 14.33
C ARG A 478 -2.17 30.51 12.97
N HIS A 479 -3.23 31.20 12.56
CA HIS A 479 -3.82 31.02 11.25
C HIS A 479 -2.81 31.30 10.13
N LEU A 480 -2.08 32.43 10.22
CA LEU A 480 -1.00 32.74 9.28
C LEU A 480 0.09 31.65 9.32
N LYS A 481 0.53 31.23 10.51
CA LYS A 481 1.53 30.18 10.65
C LYS A 481 1.07 28.86 9.99
N THR A 482 -0.18 28.46 10.17
CA THR A 482 -0.76 27.26 9.53
C THR A 482 -0.76 27.40 8.01
N MET A 483 -1.17 28.56 7.48
CA MET A 483 -1.16 28.84 6.05
C MET A 483 0.23 28.71 5.43
N PHE A 484 1.26 29.32 6.04
CA PHE A 484 2.63 29.22 5.55
C PHE A 484 3.26 27.83 5.77
N GLN A 485 2.86 27.14 6.84
CA GLN A 485 3.25 25.74 7.04
C GLN A 485 2.66 24.83 5.95
N GLU A 486 1.38 25.02 5.60
CA GLU A 486 0.74 24.29 4.50
C GLU A 486 1.43 24.59 3.14
N LEU A 487 1.88 25.83 2.92
CA LEU A 487 2.63 26.19 1.71
C LEU A 487 4.01 25.52 1.65
N GLU A 488 4.72 25.43 2.78
CA GLU A 488 6.00 24.71 2.83
C GLU A 488 5.80 23.21 2.58
N GLU A 489 4.73 22.62 3.12
CA GLU A 489 4.34 21.24 2.81
C GLU A 489 4.02 21.03 1.32
N CYS A 490 3.47 22.06 0.66
CA CYS A 490 3.19 22.07 -0.78
C CYS A 490 4.43 22.28 -1.66
N ARG A 491 5.55 22.76 -1.11
CA ARG A 491 6.77 23.08 -1.86
C ARG A 491 7.33 21.89 -2.63
N ALA A 492 7.26 20.69 -2.05
CA ALA A 492 7.71 19.48 -2.71
C ALA A 492 6.97 19.21 -4.04
N PHE A 493 5.70 19.63 -4.16
CA PHE A 493 4.92 19.46 -5.37
C PHE A 493 5.31 20.42 -6.50
N GLU A 494 5.95 21.55 -6.18
CA GLU A 494 6.58 22.43 -7.17
C GLU A 494 7.83 21.80 -7.76
N LEU A 495 8.65 21.15 -6.92
CA LEU A 495 9.92 20.55 -7.31
C LEU A 495 9.73 19.24 -8.08
N LEU A 496 8.79 18.41 -7.64
CA LEU A 496 8.51 17.10 -8.24
C LEU A 496 7.63 17.28 -9.47
N LYS A 497 8.11 16.82 -10.64
CA LYS A 497 7.39 16.96 -11.91
C LYS A 497 6.45 15.79 -12.22
N SER A 498 6.84 14.57 -11.82
CA SER A 498 6.03 13.39 -12.11
C SER A 498 4.93 13.18 -11.06
N THR A 499 3.80 12.67 -11.50
CA THR A 499 2.68 12.32 -10.63
C THR A 499 3.03 11.18 -9.66
N ALA A 500 3.86 10.24 -10.10
CA ALA A 500 4.34 9.14 -9.27
C ALA A 500 5.20 9.63 -8.11
N ASP A 501 6.14 10.55 -8.37
CA ASP A 501 7.01 11.11 -7.32
C ASP A 501 6.22 11.93 -6.32
N ARG A 502 5.23 12.71 -6.79
CA ARG A 502 4.31 13.46 -5.92
C ARG A 502 3.49 12.53 -5.02
N ALA A 503 3.01 11.41 -5.56
CA ALA A 503 2.29 10.40 -4.78
C ALA A 503 3.22 9.71 -3.74
N ASN A 504 4.46 9.41 -4.11
CA ASN A 504 5.46 8.84 -3.21
C ASN A 504 5.83 9.81 -2.08
N TYR A 505 6.00 11.10 -2.38
CA TYR A 505 6.21 12.13 -1.35
C TYR A 505 5.04 12.19 -0.36
N LEU A 506 3.80 12.11 -0.88
CA LEU A 506 2.60 12.03 -0.06
C LEU A 506 2.69 10.86 0.94
N MET A 507 2.94 9.65 0.44
CA MET A 507 3.04 8.44 1.27
C MET A 507 4.19 8.50 2.29
N THR A 508 5.34 9.03 1.89
CA THR A 508 6.57 8.92 2.68
C THR A 508 6.81 10.09 3.63
N LYS A 509 6.24 11.28 3.38
CA LYS A 509 6.53 12.50 4.14
C LYS A 509 5.30 13.21 4.69
N GLN A 510 4.19 13.26 3.94
CA GLN A 510 3.07 14.15 4.24
C GLN A 510 1.97 13.53 5.13
N GLN A 511 1.67 12.24 4.98
CA GLN A 511 0.54 11.59 5.65
C GLN A 511 0.78 11.37 7.16
N ARG A 512 -0.30 11.42 7.96
CA ARG A 512 -0.26 11.31 9.44
C ARG A 512 -1.35 10.39 9.97
#